data_AF-A0AA88HJE8-F1
#
_entry.id   AF-A0AA88HJE8-F1
#
_cell.length_a   1.000
_cell.length_b   1.000
_cell.length_c   1.000
_cell.angle_alpha   90.00
_cell.angle_beta   90.00
_cell.angle_gamma   90.00
#
_symmetry.space_group_name_H-M   'P 1'
#
loop_
_entity.id
_entity.type
_entity.pdbx_description
1 polymer ?
#
loop_
_entity_poly.entity_id
_entity_poly.type
_entity_poly.pdbx_seq_one_letter_code
_entity_poly.pdbx_strand_id
1 'polypeptide(L)'
;MSEHSALEENSNAETSAKASQMLDVIDQSQFVMCLHVVKEFICLKLPLCKTLQSVDCDLAAACRHVKTILSRTMTMRLDSVATFAPLFDEAQYLATTLGLKMTHPRIRGGRKSHLDDPDLTHYRTSLFIFF
;
A
#
# COMPACT_ATOMS: atom_id res chain seq x y z
N MET A 1 6.76 44.69 16.39
CA MET A 1 7.19 43.92 15.19
C MET A 1 7.63 42.50 15.57
N SER A 2 6.98 41.85 16.55
CA SER A 2 7.51 40.62 17.19
C SER A 2 6.58 39.40 17.12
N GLU A 3 5.29 39.58 16.83
CA GLU A 3 4.34 38.45 16.80
C GLU A 3 4.23 37.78 15.42
N HIS A 4 4.33 38.55 14.34
CA HIS A 4 4.28 38.01 12.97
C HIS A 4 5.48 37.11 12.65
N SER A 5 6.68 37.47 13.13
CA SER A 5 7.91 36.68 12.90
C SER A 5 7.89 35.36 13.68
N ALA A 6 7.31 35.35 14.88
CA ALA A 6 7.19 34.14 15.71
C ALA A 6 6.14 33.16 15.17
N LEU A 7 5.06 33.66 14.54
CA LEU A 7 4.04 32.83 13.90
C LEU A 7 4.57 32.13 12.63
N GLU A 8 5.37 32.83 11.82
CA GLU A 8 6.00 32.23 10.63
C GLU A 8 7.07 31.19 11.01
N GLU A 9 7.85 31.45 12.06
CA GLU A 9 8.87 30.51 12.54
C GLU A 9 8.25 29.21 13.10
N ASN A 10 7.12 29.33 13.81
CA ASN A 10 6.38 28.18 14.34
C ASN A 10 5.64 27.39 13.24
N SER A 11 5.11 28.09 12.22
CA SER A 11 4.52 27.48 11.02
C SER A 11 5.53 26.64 10.24
N ASN A 12 6.77 27.13 10.11
CA ASN A 12 7.84 26.41 9.43
C ASN A 12 8.29 25.16 10.22
N ALA A 13 8.35 25.27 11.54
CA ALA A 13 8.65 24.13 12.42
C ALA A 13 7.58 23.03 12.36
N GLU A 14 6.29 23.39 12.40
CA GLU A 14 5.19 22.43 12.29
C GLU A 14 5.16 21.75 10.91
N THR A 15 5.41 22.52 9.85
CA THR A 15 5.47 22.00 8.48
C THR A 15 6.64 21.03 8.31
N SER A 16 7.81 21.38 8.84
CA SER A 16 9.00 20.52 8.84
C SER A 16 8.78 19.23 9.65
N ALA A 17 8.12 19.32 10.80
CA ALA A 17 7.78 18.15 11.60
C ALA A 17 6.82 17.20 10.87
N LYS A 18 5.79 17.74 10.19
CA LYS A 18 4.85 16.95 9.37
C LYS A 18 5.55 16.31 8.16
N ALA A 19 6.43 17.05 7.48
CA ALA A 19 7.20 16.52 6.36
C ALA A 19 8.13 15.37 6.81
N SER A 20 8.76 15.52 7.97
CA SER A 20 9.59 14.47 8.57
C SER A 20 8.76 13.22 8.91
N GLN A 21 7.59 13.41 9.53
CA GLN A 21 6.67 12.29 9.80
C GLN A 21 6.19 11.59 8.54
N MET A 22 5.91 12.34 7.47
CA MET A 22 5.53 11.76 6.17
C MET A 22 6.67 10.95 5.57
N LEU A 23 7.90 11.47 5.61
CA LEU A 23 9.09 10.76 5.15
C LEU A 23 9.29 9.46 5.92
N ASP A 24 9.19 9.52 7.26
CA ASP A 24 9.27 8.36 8.14
C ASP A 24 8.22 7.29 7.82
N VAL A 25 7.03 7.68 7.32
CA VAL A 25 5.98 6.74 6.91
C VAL A 25 6.25 6.16 5.53
N ILE A 26 6.72 6.96 4.57
CA ILE A 26 7.02 6.51 3.21
C ILE A 26 8.16 5.48 3.22
N ASP A 27 9.14 5.68 4.09
CA ASP A 27 10.30 4.79 4.24
C ASP A 27 9.96 3.49 4.98
N GLN A 28 8.75 3.36 5.54
CA GLN A 28 8.30 2.12 6.15
C GLN A 28 7.93 1.08 5.09
N SER A 29 8.45 -0.12 5.27
CA SER A 29 8.13 -1.32 4.49
C SER A 29 6.62 -1.58 4.34
N GLN A 30 5.82 -1.26 5.37
CA GLN A 30 4.35 -1.38 5.32
C GLN A 30 3.75 -0.45 4.28
N PHE A 31 4.26 0.77 4.14
CA PHE A 31 3.77 1.72 3.14
C PHE A 31 4.08 1.21 1.72
N VAL A 32 5.30 0.73 1.50
CA VAL A 32 5.71 0.13 0.21
C VAL A 32 4.81 -1.05 -0.15
N MET A 33 4.58 -1.97 0.80
CA MET A 33 3.67 -3.10 0.59
C MET A 33 2.24 -2.65 0.28
N CYS A 34 1.69 -1.69 1.06
CA CYS A 34 0.36 -1.13 0.82
C CYS A 34 0.25 -0.55 -0.60
N LEU A 35 1.27 0.16 -1.06
CA LEU A 35 1.28 0.75 -2.40
C LEU A 35 1.20 -0.31 -3.49
N HIS A 36 1.95 -1.41 -3.39
CA HIS A 36 1.88 -2.53 -4.33
C HIS A 36 0.53 -3.23 -4.31
N VAL A 37 -0.05 -3.45 -3.13
CA VAL A 37 -1.40 -4.02 -3.01
C VAL A 37 -2.41 -3.10 -3.70
N VAL A 38 -2.40 -1.80 -3.39
CA VAL A 38 -3.31 -0.81 -4.00
C VAL A 38 -3.15 -0.75 -5.53
N LYS A 39 -1.91 -0.77 -6.03
CA LYS A 39 -1.60 -0.83 -7.47
C LYS A 39 -2.31 -2.02 -8.13
N GLU A 40 -2.18 -3.21 -7.56
CA GLU A 40 -2.84 -4.42 -8.08
C GLU A 40 -4.36 -4.25 -8.18
N PHE A 41 -4.99 -3.69 -7.14
CA PHE A 41 -6.43 -3.43 -7.15
C PHE A 41 -6.86 -2.39 -8.18
N ILE A 42 -6.09 -1.32 -8.35
CA ILE A 42 -6.39 -0.29 -9.33
C ILE A 42 -6.26 -0.88 -10.74
N CYS A 43 -5.19 -1.63 -11.02
CA CYS A 43 -4.99 -2.31 -12.29
C CYS A 43 -6.14 -3.29 -12.60
N LEU A 44 -6.59 -4.04 -11.60
CA LEU A 44 -7.71 -4.97 -11.73
C LEU A 44 -9.04 -4.26 -12.06
N LYS A 45 -9.29 -3.10 -11.45
CA LYS A 45 -10.54 -2.32 -11.62
C LYS A 45 -10.52 -1.39 -12.83
N LEU A 46 -9.34 -1.07 -13.36
CA LEU A 46 -9.16 -0.10 -14.45
C LEU A 46 -10.06 -0.35 -15.67
N PRO A 47 -10.22 -1.59 -16.18
CA PRO A 47 -11.10 -1.85 -17.34
C PRO A 47 -12.57 -1.53 -17.05
N LEU A 48 -13.04 -1.84 -15.83
CA LEU A 48 -14.39 -1.50 -15.40
C LEU A 48 -14.56 0.01 -15.32
N CYS A 49 -13.62 0.72 -14.69
CA CYS A 49 -13.67 2.18 -14.59
C CYS A 49 -13.72 2.83 -15.98
N LYS A 50 -12.88 2.40 -16.91
CA LYS A 50 -12.89 2.89 -18.30
C LYS A 50 -14.22 2.64 -19.00
N THR A 51 -14.81 1.47 -18.80
CA THR A 51 -16.11 1.12 -19.39
C THR A 51 -17.23 2.00 -18.84
N LEU A 52 -17.28 2.18 -17.52
CA LEU A 52 -18.31 3.00 -16.86
C LEU A 52 -18.17 4.50 -17.12
N GLN A 53 -16.95 4.96 -17.39
CA GLN A 53 -16.66 6.37 -17.71
C GLN A 53 -16.74 6.67 -19.21
N SER A 54 -17.03 5.66 -20.05
CA SER A 54 -17.26 5.83 -21.49
C SER A 54 -18.56 6.59 -21.75
N VAL A 55 -18.57 7.44 -22.79
CA VAL A 55 -19.79 8.12 -23.27
C VAL A 55 -20.82 7.08 -23.73
N ASP A 56 -20.35 6.05 -24.45
CA ASP A 56 -21.15 4.90 -24.84
C ASP A 56 -20.87 3.75 -23.86
N CYS A 57 -21.54 3.76 -22.72
CA CYS A 57 -21.36 2.76 -21.67
C CYS A 57 -21.98 1.41 -22.08
N ASP A 58 -21.14 0.43 -22.43
CA ASP A 58 -21.56 -0.97 -22.59
C ASP A 58 -21.73 -1.62 -21.22
N LEU A 59 -22.96 -1.62 -20.71
CA LEU A 59 -23.31 -2.24 -19.43
C LEU A 59 -23.04 -3.75 -19.42
N ALA A 60 -23.17 -4.44 -20.56
CA ALA A 60 -22.86 -5.86 -20.65
C ALA A 60 -21.34 -6.10 -20.50
N ALA A 61 -20.50 -5.25 -21.09
CA ALA A 61 -19.06 -5.24 -20.84
C ALA A 61 -18.72 -4.95 -19.37
N ALA A 62 -19.38 -3.96 -18.77
CA ALA A 62 -19.19 -3.64 -17.35
C ALA A 62 -19.51 -4.86 -16.46
N CYS A 63 -20.64 -5.55 -16.71
CA CYS A 63 -20.99 -6.77 -15.98
C CYS A 63 -19.96 -7.90 -16.18
N ARG A 64 -19.38 -8.05 -17.38
CA ARG A 64 -18.28 -9.01 -17.61
C ARG A 64 -17.05 -8.65 -16.77
N HIS A 65 -16.65 -7.37 -16.75
CA HIS A 65 -15.54 -6.91 -15.93
C HIS A 65 -15.78 -7.13 -14.44
N VAL A 66 -16.98 -6.87 -13.93
CA VAL A 66 -17.35 -7.16 -12.53
C VAL A 66 -17.16 -8.65 -12.20
N LYS A 67 -17.63 -9.56 -13.07
CA LYS A 67 -17.43 -11.00 -12.87
C LYS A 67 -15.95 -11.38 -12.85
N THR A 68 -15.13 -10.80 -13.73
CA THR A 68 -13.68 -11.02 -13.74
C THR A 68 -13.01 -10.50 -12.46
N ILE A 69 -13.40 -9.32 -11.98
CA ILE A 69 -12.87 -8.76 -10.74
C ILE A 69 -13.21 -9.69 -9.57
N LEU A 70 -14.48 -10.10 -9.44
CA LEU A 70 -14.92 -11.04 -8.42
C LEU A 70 -14.14 -12.35 -8.46
N SER A 71 -13.99 -12.97 -9.64
CA SER A 71 -13.26 -14.23 -9.76
C SER A 71 -11.79 -14.08 -9.37
N ARG A 72 -11.13 -12.99 -9.79
CA ARG A 72 -9.72 -12.77 -9.43
C ARG A 72 -9.55 -12.49 -7.95
N THR A 73 -10.35 -11.62 -7.34
CA THR A 73 -10.29 -11.36 -5.90
C THR A 73 -10.54 -12.63 -5.08
N MET A 74 -11.44 -13.51 -5.55
CA MET A 74 -11.66 -14.82 -4.94
C MET A 74 -10.41 -15.72 -5.01
N THR A 75 -9.74 -15.80 -6.16
CA THR A 75 -8.46 -16.53 -6.30
C THR A 75 -7.37 -15.93 -5.41
N MET A 76 -7.24 -14.60 -5.37
CA MET A 76 -6.27 -13.92 -4.50
C MET A 76 -6.51 -14.25 -3.02
N ARG A 77 -7.76 -14.50 -2.61
CA ARG A 77 -8.11 -14.88 -1.24
C ARG A 77 -7.79 -16.34 -0.95
N LEU A 78 -8.18 -17.25 -1.85
CA LEU A 78 -7.98 -18.70 -1.68
C LEU A 78 -6.49 -19.07 -1.75
N ASP A 79 -5.77 -18.49 -2.71
CA ASP A 79 -4.35 -18.75 -2.97
C ASP A 79 -3.48 -17.58 -2.47
N SER A 80 -3.86 -17.02 -1.31
CA SER A 80 -3.26 -15.80 -0.78
C SER A 80 -1.75 -15.89 -0.56
N VAL A 81 -1.21 -17.07 -0.24
CA VAL A 81 0.25 -17.25 -0.11
C VAL A 81 0.95 -17.14 -1.46
N ALA A 82 0.46 -17.87 -2.46
CA ALA A 82 1.04 -17.88 -3.80
C ALA A 82 0.89 -16.53 -4.51
N THR A 83 -0.22 -15.83 -4.27
CA THR A 83 -0.48 -14.51 -4.85
C THR A 83 0.34 -13.42 -4.15
N PHE A 84 0.60 -13.56 -2.85
CA PHE A 84 1.33 -12.55 -2.09
C PHE A 84 2.84 -12.57 -2.33
N ALA A 85 3.44 -13.75 -2.51
CA ALA A 85 4.88 -13.88 -2.75
C ALA A 85 5.42 -12.98 -3.88
N PRO A 86 4.86 -12.98 -5.10
CA PRO A 86 5.35 -12.12 -6.18
C PRO A 86 5.13 -10.63 -5.90
N LEU A 87 4.07 -10.26 -5.16
CA LEU A 87 3.84 -8.87 -4.75
C LEU A 87 4.89 -8.41 -3.73
N PHE A 88 5.29 -9.29 -2.82
CA PHE A 88 6.36 -9.02 -1.88
C PHE A 88 7.70 -8.88 -2.58
N ASP A 89 8.01 -9.75 -3.55
CA ASP A 89 9.25 -9.67 -4.32
C ASP A 89 9.35 -8.37 -5.12
N GLU A 90 8.25 -7.93 -5.74
CA GLU A 90 8.19 -6.65 -6.47
C GLU A 90 8.41 -5.45 -5.52
N ALA A 91 7.78 -5.48 -4.35
CA ALA A 91 7.94 -4.45 -3.32
C ALA A 91 9.35 -4.44 -2.72
N GLN A 92 9.94 -5.60 -2.50
CA GLN A 92 11.32 -5.76 -2.01
C GLN A 92 12.31 -5.20 -3.02
N TYR A 93 12.12 -5.49 -4.31
CA TYR A 93 12.94 -4.94 -5.38
C TYR A 93 12.89 -3.41 -5.44
N LEU A 94 11.69 -2.84 -5.34
CA LEU A 94 11.51 -1.39 -5.32
C LEU A 94 12.17 -0.75 -4.09
N ALA A 95 11.95 -1.32 -2.91
CA ALA A 95 12.56 -0.84 -1.66
C ALA A 95 14.08 -0.85 -1.75
N THR A 96 14.69 -1.95 -2.22
CA THR A 96 16.14 -2.04 -2.39
C THR A 96 16.67 -1.01 -3.39
N THR A 97 15.93 -0.74 -4.48
CA THR A 97 16.30 0.28 -5.46
C THR A 97 16.30 1.70 -4.86
N LEU A 98 15.42 1.94 -3.88
CA LEU A 98 15.32 3.22 -3.16
C LEU A 98 16.27 3.29 -1.94
N GLY A 99 17.11 2.27 -1.71
CA GLY A 99 17.98 2.20 -0.53
C GLY A 99 17.25 1.90 0.78
N LEU A 100 15.98 1.47 0.70
CA LEU A 100 15.15 1.12 1.85
C LEU A 100 15.33 -0.35 2.22
N LYS A 101 15.38 -0.62 3.53
CA LYS A 101 15.37 -1.99 4.05
C LYS A 101 13.94 -2.40 4.40
N MET A 102 13.44 -3.44 3.72
CA MET A 102 12.20 -4.09 4.12
C MET A 102 12.38 -4.69 5.52
N THR A 103 11.73 -4.09 6.51
CA THR A 103 11.79 -4.51 7.93
C THR A 103 10.39 -4.85 8.42
N HIS A 104 10.23 -5.98 9.10
CA HIS A 104 8.92 -6.42 9.62
C HIS A 104 8.64 -5.83 11.01
N PRO A 105 7.51 -5.13 11.23
CA PRO A 105 7.07 -4.79 12.58
C PRO A 105 6.49 -6.04 13.25
N ARG A 106 7.22 -6.67 14.18
CA ARG A 106 6.64 -7.75 14.97
C ARG A 106 5.82 -7.14 16.11
N ILE A 107 4.51 -7.40 16.14
CA ILE A 107 3.65 -7.08 17.30
C ILE A 107 3.69 -8.28 18.25
N ARG A 108 4.61 -8.26 19.23
CA ARG A 108 4.47 -9.08 20.44
C ARG A 108 4.14 -8.15 21.60
N GLY A 109 2.92 -8.23 22.13
CA GLY A 109 2.52 -7.55 23.38
C GLY A 109 2.83 -6.04 23.42
N GLY A 110 2.73 -5.32 22.30
CA GLY A 110 2.87 -3.86 22.26
C GLY A 110 4.30 -3.29 22.20
N ARG A 111 5.37 -4.10 22.01
CA ARG A 111 6.74 -3.57 21.84
C ARG A 111 7.36 -3.98 20.50
N LYS A 112 7.87 -2.99 19.75
CA LYS A 112 8.60 -3.18 18.48
C LYS A 112 10.06 -3.56 18.79
N SER A 113 10.49 -4.77 18.47
CA SER A 113 11.93 -5.11 18.42
C SER A 113 12.29 -5.62 17.03
N HIS A 114 13.29 -5.01 16.40
CA HIS A 114 13.78 -5.40 15.07
C HIS A 114 14.69 -6.63 15.19
N LEU A 115 14.18 -7.80 14.80
CA LEU A 115 14.98 -9.00 14.53
C LEU A 115 14.70 -9.44 13.09
N ASP A 116 15.77 -9.76 12.36
CA ASP A 116 15.81 -10.09 10.93
C ASP A 116 15.22 -11.49 10.64
N ASP A 117 13.91 -11.68 10.83
CA ASP A 117 13.21 -12.95 10.52
C ASP A 117 12.15 -12.72 9.42
N PRO A 118 12.25 -13.34 8.22
CA PRO A 118 11.46 -13.02 7.04
C PRO A 118 10.11 -13.74 7.03
N ASP A 119 9.27 -13.53 8.04
CA ASP A 119 7.94 -14.13 8.06
C ASP A 119 6.93 -13.32 7.22
N LEU A 120 6.79 -13.72 5.95
CA LEU A 120 5.80 -13.25 4.96
C LEU A 120 4.35 -13.25 5.50
N THR A 121 4.08 -14.08 6.52
CA THR A 121 2.75 -14.23 7.13
C THR A 121 2.21 -12.93 7.71
N HIS A 122 3.08 -12.05 8.23
CA HIS A 122 2.65 -10.78 8.82
C HIS A 122 2.04 -9.83 7.78
N TYR A 123 2.74 -9.56 6.68
CA TYR A 123 2.21 -8.67 5.64
C TYR A 123 1.00 -9.27 4.96
N ARG A 124 1.01 -10.59 4.71
CA ARG A 124 -0.15 -11.27 4.15
C ARG A 124 -1.40 -11.06 5.01
N THR A 125 -1.29 -11.32 6.31
CA THR A 125 -2.44 -11.27 7.23
C THR A 125 -2.92 -9.84 7.52
N SER A 126 -1.98 -8.89 7.63
CA SER A 126 -2.31 -7.50 7.99
C SER A 126 -2.73 -6.63 6.81
N LEU A 127 -2.23 -6.90 5.61
CA LEU A 127 -2.39 -6.01 4.44
C LEU A 127 -3.05 -6.68 3.22
N PHE A 128 -2.98 -8.02 3.12
CA PHE A 128 -3.32 -8.72 1.87
C PHE A 128 -4.54 -9.63 1.96
N ILE A 129 -4.93 -10.13 3.14
CA ILE A 129 -6.18 -10.86 3.30
C ILE A 129 -7.33 -9.85 3.13
N PHE A 130 -7.86 -9.78 1.91
CA PHE A 130 -9.14 -9.16 1.65
C PHE A 130 -10.23 -9.97 2.38
N PHE A 131 -11.08 -9.24 3.14
CA PHE A 131 -12.24 -9.76 3.88
C PHE A 131 -13.04 -10.82 3.10
#